data_AF-A0A7V9W3V1-F1
#
_entry.id   AF-A0A7V9W3V1-F1
#
_cell.length_a   1.000
_cell.length_b   1.000
_cell.length_c   1.000
_cell.angle_alpha   90.00
_cell.angle_beta   90.00
_cell.angle_gamma   90.00
#
_symmetry.space_group_name_H-M   'P 1'
#
loop_
_entity.id
_entity.type
_entity.pdbx_description
1 polymer ?
#
loop_
_entity_poly.entity_id
_entity_poly.type
_entity_poly.pdbx_seq_one_letter_code
_entity_poly.pdbx_strand_id
1 'polypeptide(L)' 'MLALPLRSALLCSVAILVSACAAPKQPYWYKEGVSAEDTRSAYAECRYEIGMSDKTQAEGQQLLNYCMERHGFRLRR' A
#
# COMPACT_ATOMS: atom_id res chain seq x y z
N MET A 1 -35.55 -5.18 31.59
CA MET A 1 -34.08 -5.17 31.71
C MET A 1 -33.33 -5.46 30.39
N LEU A 2 -33.96 -5.93 29.31
CA LEU A 2 -33.31 -6.16 28.01
C LEU A 2 -33.07 -4.91 27.12
N ALA A 3 -33.63 -3.75 27.45
CA ALA A 3 -33.51 -2.54 26.60
C ALA A 3 -32.17 -1.79 26.76
N LEU A 4 -31.49 -1.95 27.90
CA LEU A 4 -30.16 -1.39 28.16
C LEU A 4 -29.03 -2.01 27.29
N PRO A 5 -28.90 -3.36 27.19
CA PRO A 5 -27.81 -3.96 26.40
C PRO A 5 -27.95 -3.68 24.90
N LEU A 6 -29.18 -3.51 24.40
CA LEU A 6 -29.44 -3.21 22.98
C LEU A 6 -28.95 -1.79 22.60
N ARG A 7 -29.11 -0.81 23.50
CA ARG A 7 -28.60 0.56 23.32
C ARG A 7 -27.08 0.62 23.39
N SER A 8 -26.48 -0.11 24.32
CA SER A 8 -25.01 -0.20 24.44
C SER A 8 -24.37 -0.87 23.22
N ALA A 9 -24.99 -1.93 22.68
CA ALA A 9 -24.52 -2.60 21.46
C ALA A 9 -24.56 -1.67 20.24
N LEU A 10 -25.61 -0.86 20.09
CA LEU A 10 -25.73 0.11 19.00
C LEU A 10 -24.64 1.20 19.06
N LEU A 11 -24.35 1.71 20.27
CA LEU A 11 -23.28 2.71 20.49
C LEU A 11 -21.89 2.15 20.18
N CYS A 12 -21.61 0.89 20.57
CA CYS A 12 -20.36 0.20 20.22
C CYS A 12 -20.22 -0.01 18.70
N SER A 13 -21.31 -0.31 18.01
CA SER A 13 -21.30 -0.53 16.56
C SER A 13 -20.90 0.73 15.79
N VAL A 14 -21.41 1.89 16.21
CA VAL A 14 -21.06 3.19 15.60
C VAL A 14 -19.61 3.56 15.89
N ALA A 15 -19.10 3.29 17.10
CA ALA A 15 -17.70 3.56 17.44
C ALA A 15 -16.69 2.76 16.59
N ILE A 16 -17.03 1.52 16.22
CA ILE A 16 -16.18 0.67 15.36
C ILE A 16 -16.19 1.14 13.90
N LEU A 17 -17.30 1.68 13.41
CA LEU A 17 -17.38 2.17 12.03
C LEU A 17 -16.57 3.47 11.82
N VAL A 18 -16.46 4.32 12.85
CA VAL A 18 -15.75 5.61 12.75
C VAL A 18 -14.22 5.44 12.83
N SER A 19 -13.70 4.35 13.41
CA SER A 19 -12.25 4.11 13.51
C SER A 19 -11.60 3.64 12.20
N ALA A 20 -12.39 3.26 11.18
CA ALA A 20 -11.87 2.72 9.91
C ALA A 20 -11.24 3.78 8.98
N CYS A 21 -11.55 5.07 9.14
CA CYS A 21 -11.01 6.14 8.28
C CYS A 21 -9.57 6.55 8.61
N ALA A 22 -9.00 6.05 9.71
CA ALA A 22 -7.62 6.34 10.12
C ALA A 22 -6.61 5.29 9.62
N ALA A 23 -6.99 4.44 8.67
CA ALA A 23 -6.09 3.44 8.12
C ALA A 23 -4.87 4.13 7.48
N PRO A 24 -3.63 3.76 7.87
CA PRO A 24 -2.44 4.33 7.27
C PRO A 24 -2.44 4.03 5.79
N LYS A 25 -2.28 5.06 4.95
CA LYS A 25 -2.13 4.89 3.51
C LYS A 25 -0.89 4.02 3.27
N GLN A 26 -1.07 2.97 2.47
CA GLN A 26 0.05 2.14 2.09
C GLN A 26 1.00 2.93 1.18
N PRO A 27 2.33 2.74 1.32
CA PRO A 27 3.27 3.39 0.44
C PRO A 27 2.99 3.04 -1.02
N TYR A 28 3.09 4.02 -1.91
CA TYR A 28 2.87 3.83 -3.35
C TYR A 28 3.93 4.57 -4.17
N TRP A 29 4.25 4.01 -5.33
CA TRP A 29 5.16 4.64 -6.28
C TRP A 29 4.45 5.75 -7.03
N TYR A 30 5.08 6.92 -7.10
CA TYR A 30 4.52 8.09 -7.76
C TYR A 30 5.55 8.76 -8.68
N LYS A 31 5.08 9.21 -9.84
CA LYS A 31 5.80 10.07 -10.77
C LYS A 31 4.79 11.00 -11.45
N GLU A 32 5.13 12.29 -11.54
CA GLU A 32 4.25 13.30 -12.12
C GLU A 32 3.92 12.97 -13.58
N GLY A 33 2.65 13.12 -13.97
CA GLY A 33 2.18 12.86 -15.33
C GLY A 33 2.18 11.38 -15.77
N VAL A 34 2.42 10.42 -14.87
CA VAL A 34 2.43 8.98 -15.19
C VAL A 34 1.16 8.31 -14.67
N SER A 35 0.53 7.50 -15.53
CA SER A 35 -0.69 6.78 -15.17
C SER A 35 -0.43 5.66 -14.14
N ALA A 36 -1.49 5.18 -13.50
CA ALA A 36 -1.39 4.03 -12.61
C ALA A 36 -0.97 2.77 -13.39
N GLU A 37 -1.46 2.63 -14.62
CA GLU A 37 -1.11 1.57 -15.56
C GLU A 37 0.38 1.58 -15.86
N ASP A 38 0.94 2.73 -16.24
CA ASP A 38 2.36 2.87 -16.57
C ASP A 38 3.24 2.68 -15.34
N THR A 39 2.77 3.11 -14.16
CA THR A 39 3.46 2.84 -12.89
C THR A 39 3.53 1.34 -12.61
N ARG A 40 2.44 0.60 -12.86
CA ARG A 40 2.43 -0.87 -12.73
C ARG A 40 3.36 -1.54 -13.74
N SER A 41 3.38 -1.04 -14.98
CA SER A 41 4.27 -1.56 -16.03
C SER A 41 5.74 -1.39 -15.65
N ALA A 42 6.16 -0.20 -15.22
CA ALA A 42 7.53 0.05 -14.76
C ALA A 42 7.90 -0.82 -13.54
N TYR A 43 6.97 -1.00 -12.60
CA TYR A 43 7.19 -1.88 -11.45
C TYR A 43 7.39 -3.35 -11.88
N ALA A 44 6.58 -3.83 -12.83
CA ALA A 44 6.68 -5.19 -13.36
C ALA A 44 7.99 -5.41 -14.14
N GLU A 45 8.38 -4.42 -14.95
CA GLU A 45 9.67 -4.40 -15.67
C GLU A 45 10.83 -4.52 -14.69
N CYS A 46 10.90 -3.65 -13.67
CA CYS A 46 11.93 -3.72 -12.64
C CYS A 46 11.99 -5.10 -11.95
N ARG A 47 10.83 -5.69 -11.62
CA ARG A 47 10.79 -7.02 -11.00
C ARG A 47 11.34 -8.12 -11.89
N TYR A 48 11.10 -8.01 -13.20
CA TYR A 48 11.61 -8.94 -14.19
C TYR A 48 13.12 -8.79 -14.36
N GLU A 49 13.63 -7.56 -14.57
CA GLU A 49 15.07 -7.29 -14.74
C GLU A 49 15.92 -7.77 -13.56
N ILE A 50 15.41 -7.63 -12.33
CA ILE A 50 16.13 -8.02 -11.11
C ILE A 50 16.27 -9.55 -10.97
N GLY A 51 15.38 -10.33 -11.62
CA GLY A 51 15.31 -11.77 -11.38
C GLY A 51 14.91 -12.09 -9.94
N MET A 52 13.78 -11.53 -9.49
CA MET A 52 13.30 -11.59 -8.09
C MET A 52 13.30 -13.00 -7.46
N SER A 53 13.15 -14.07 -8.25
CA SER A 53 13.14 -15.45 -7.76
C SER A 53 14.47 -15.91 -7.17
N ASP A 54 15.59 -15.32 -7.61
CA ASP A 54 16.94 -15.75 -7.21
C ASP A 54 17.50 -14.90 -6.06
N LYS A 55 16.70 -13.96 -5.54
CA LYS A 55 17.11 -12.96 -4.55
C LYS A 55 16.45 -13.21 -3.21
N THR A 56 17.14 -12.85 -2.13
CA THR A 56 16.47 -12.73 -0.83
C THR A 56 15.42 -11.62 -0.89
N GLN A 57 14.39 -11.70 -0.05
CA GLN A 57 13.34 -10.68 -0.03
C GLN A 57 13.92 -9.28 0.22
N ALA A 58 14.86 -9.13 1.16
CA ALA A 58 15.47 -7.85 1.48
C ALA A 58 16.29 -7.30 0.30
N GLU A 59 17.14 -8.13 -0.32
CA GLU A 59 17.94 -7.74 -1.48
C GLU A 59 17.04 -7.37 -2.67
N GLY A 60 16.04 -8.18 -2.97
CA GLY A 60 15.10 -7.94 -4.07
C GLY A 60 14.32 -6.63 -3.89
N GLN A 61 13.85 -6.34 -2.67
CA GLN A 61 13.19 -5.07 -2.37
C GLN A 61 14.13 -3.87 -2.49
N GLN A 62 15.38 -3.99 -2.03
CA GLN A 62 16.36 -2.93 -2.17
C GLN A 62 16.67 -2.62 -3.64
N LEU A 63 16.91 -3.67 -4.45
CA LEU A 63 17.14 -3.53 -5.89
C LEU A 63 15.92 -2.94 -6.61
N LEU A 64 14.71 -3.35 -6.21
CA LEU A 64 13.47 -2.81 -6.76
C LEU A 64 13.32 -1.33 -6.47
N ASN A 65 13.64 -0.88 -5.26
CA ASN A 65 13.63 0.53 -4.91
C ASN A 65 14.60 1.32 -5.80
N TYR A 66 15.83 0.85 -5.96
CA TYR A 66 16.82 1.49 -6.83
C TYR A 66 16.36 1.55 -8.29
N CYS A 67 15.76 0.47 -8.79
CA CYS A 67 15.20 0.46 -10.14
C CYS A 67 14.10 1.52 -10.29
N MET A 68 13.10 1.52 -9.40
CA MET A 68 12.01 2.51 -9.47
C MET A 68 12.52 3.94 -9.35
N GLU A 69 13.51 4.20 -8.49
CA GLU A 69 14.16 5.50 -8.36
C GLU A 69 14.91 5.92 -9.63
N ARG A 70 15.59 4.97 -10.31
CA ARG A 70 16.23 5.17 -11.62
C ARG A 70 15.21 5.56 -12.69
N HIS A 71 14.02 4.95 -12.67
CA HIS A 71 12.92 5.33 -13.58
C HIS A 71 12.23 6.67 -13.19
N GLY A 72 12.69 7.32 -12.12
CA GLY A 72 12.21 8.63 -11.67
C GLY A 72 10.98 8.57 -10.76
N PHE A 73 10.60 7.38 -10.28
CA PHE A 73 9.54 7.25 -9.29
C PHE A 73 10.05 7.60 -7.89
N ARG A 74 9.12 8.01 -7.02
CA ARG A 74 9.38 8.24 -5.59
C ARG A 74 8.32 7.51 -4.77
N LEU A 75 8.75 6.86 -3.69
CA LEU A 75 7.85 6.21 -2.76
C LEU A 75 7.18 7.28 -1.89
N ARG A 76 5.85 7.39 -1.96
CA ARG A 76 5.05 8.30 -1.13
C ARG A 76 4.23 7.51 -0.11
N ARG A 77 3.83 8.16 0.99
CA ARG A 77 2.87 7.66 1.97
C ARG A 77 1.60 8.50 1.92
#